data_AF-A0A1H0K4Y0-F1
#
_entry.id   AF-A0A1H0K4Y0-F1
#
_cell.length_a   1.000
_cell.length_b   1.000
_cell.length_c   1.000
_cell.angle_alpha   90.00
_cell.angle_beta   90.00
_cell.angle_gamma   90.00
#
_symmetry.space_group_name_H-M   'P 1'
#
loop_
_entity.id
_entity.type
_entity.pdbx_description
1 polymer ?
#
loop_
_entity_poly.entity_id
_entity_poly.type
_entity_poly.pdbx_seq_one_letter_code
_entity_poly.pdbx_strand_id
1 'polypeptide(L)'
;MTHARIPDFSILPATLAVSTRILSSDPVLEAIDAHAEAWAVFQIADAGRPSEATEDAMSVALEDLLATPCSSHFGALALIRHLRWLIREEAITADADDVLGRLVLVREADLSRFAGSDLPPDLLPVASPLGRFAPPVVPGLPPALTAPQGDPILRRVLRASGLAGEIFATIAIIGGGAVLTGLATLL
;
A
#
# COMPACT_ATOMS: atom_id res chain seq x y z
N MET A 1 5.50 74.07 -7.82
CA MET A 1 6.40 72.94 -8.11
C MET A 1 6.30 71.98 -6.95
N THR A 2 5.48 70.94 -7.11
CA THR A 2 5.04 70.06 -6.03
C THR A 2 5.82 68.75 -6.16
N HIS A 3 6.73 68.47 -5.22
CA HIS A 3 7.56 67.27 -5.27
C HIS A 3 6.72 66.03 -4.94
N ALA A 4 6.67 65.08 -5.86
CA ALA A 4 6.12 63.74 -5.61
C ALA A 4 7.04 62.98 -4.66
N ARG A 5 6.49 62.47 -3.56
CA ARG A 5 7.22 61.70 -2.54
C ARG A 5 7.15 60.22 -2.91
N ILE A 6 8.29 59.62 -3.27
CA ILE A 6 8.41 58.19 -3.54
C ILE A 6 8.32 57.46 -2.18
N PRO A 7 7.45 56.45 -2.00
CA PRO A 7 7.43 55.66 -0.78
C PRO A 7 8.71 54.81 -0.67
N ASP A 8 9.33 54.87 0.50
CA ASP A 8 10.52 54.11 0.85
C ASP A 8 10.12 52.69 1.24
N PHE A 9 10.54 51.70 0.45
CA PHE A 9 10.28 50.27 0.68
C PHE A 9 11.36 49.61 1.57
N SER A 10 12.21 50.41 2.23
CA SER A 10 13.39 49.89 2.97
C SER A 10 13.09 49.37 4.39
N ILE A 11 11.87 48.94 4.70
CA ILE A 11 11.58 48.26 5.98
C ILE A 11 11.25 46.79 5.71
N LEU A 12 12.31 45.99 5.64
CA LEU A 12 12.24 44.58 5.99
C LEU A 12 13.46 44.24 6.85
N PRO A 13 13.34 44.23 8.18
CA PRO A 13 13.90 43.14 8.94
C PRO A 13 12.90 42.00 8.85
N ALA A 14 13.32 40.97 8.12
CA ALA A 14 12.81 39.63 8.19
C ALA A 14 12.86 39.15 9.66
N THR A 15 11.82 39.44 10.44
CA THR A 15 11.37 38.46 11.41
C THR A 15 10.88 37.30 10.57
N LEU A 16 11.79 36.34 10.36
CA LEU A 16 11.48 34.95 10.17
C LEU A 16 10.53 34.56 11.31
N ALA A 17 9.25 34.86 11.13
CA ALA A 17 8.20 33.99 11.61
C ALA A 17 8.44 32.69 10.83
N VAL A 18 9.43 31.93 11.30
CA VAL A 18 9.39 30.48 11.25
C VAL A 18 8.03 30.19 11.84
N SER A 19 7.06 30.07 10.94
CA SER A 19 5.76 29.53 11.26
C SER A 19 6.12 28.11 11.63
N THR A 20 6.39 27.89 12.91
CA THR A 20 6.18 26.61 13.57
C THR A 20 4.67 26.35 13.49
N ARG A 21 4.14 26.20 12.26
CA ARG A 21 3.14 25.19 12.02
C ARG A 21 3.83 23.96 12.56
N ILE A 22 3.32 23.47 13.67
CA ILE A 22 3.51 22.10 14.10
C ILE A 22 3.61 21.29 12.81
N LEU A 23 4.78 20.68 12.56
CA LEU A 23 4.99 19.76 11.45
C LEU A 23 4.03 18.61 11.73
N SER A 24 2.76 18.79 11.40
CA SER A 24 1.79 17.71 11.36
C SER A 24 2.41 16.71 10.41
N SER A 25 2.70 15.52 10.93
CA SER A 25 3.12 14.40 10.10
C SER A 25 2.12 14.29 8.95
N ASP A 26 2.64 14.00 7.76
CA ASP A 26 1.77 13.78 6.62
C ASP A 26 0.84 12.61 6.97
N PRO A 27 -0.50 12.78 7.03
CA PRO A 27 -1.42 11.74 7.52
C PRO A 27 -1.29 10.43 6.71
N VAL A 28 -0.82 10.53 5.46
CA VAL A 28 -0.54 9.36 4.63
C VAL A 28 0.55 8.46 5.21
N LEU A 29 1.50 8.98 5.99
CA LEU A 29 2.55 8.16 6.61
C LEU A 29 1.98 7.28 7.72
N GLU A 30 1.08 7.84 8.53
CA GLU A 30 0.37 7.07 9.57
C GLU A 30 -0.53 5.99 8.94
N ALA A 31 -1.22 6.33 7.84
CA ALA A 31 -2.02 5.37 7.10
C ALA A 31 -1.16 4.24 6.46
N ILE A 32 0.04 4.57 5.96
CA ILE A 32 0.99 3.57 5.44
C ILE A 32 1.40 2.61 6.55
N ASP A 33 1.76 3.14 7.73
CA ASP A 33 2.16 2.33 8.88
C ASP A 33 1.01 1.43 9.35
N ALA A 34 -0.21 1.96 9.44
CA ALA A 34 -1.40 1.20 9.83
C ALA A 34 -1.71 0.05 8.86
N HIS A 35 -1.65 0.31 7.54
CA HIS A 35 -1.82 -0.75 6.55
C HIS A 35 -0.68 -1.79 6.62
N ALA A 36 0.58 -1.35 6.79
CA ALA A 36 1.71 -2.26 6.90
C ALA A 36 1.60 -3.17 8.14
N GLU A 37 1.12 -2.64 9.26
CA GLU A 37 0.82 -3.41 10.47
C GLU A 37 -0.31 -4.42 10.23
N ALA A 38 -1.45 -3.97 9.69
CA ALA A 38 -2.58 -4.85 9.38
C ALA A 38 -2.18 -5.97 8.42
N TRP A 39 -1.38 -5.65 7.40
CA TRP A 39 -0.78 -6.62 6.49
C TRP A 39 0.08 -7.64 7.23
N ALA A 40 0.99 -7.20 8.11
CA ALA A 40 1.86 -8.09 8.85
C ALA A 40 1.07 -9.04 9.77
N VAL A 41 0.02 -8.55 10.42
CA VAL A 41 -0.88 -9.35 11.27
C VAL A 41 -1.61 -10.40 10.44
N PHE A 42 -2.19 -10.01 9.30
CA PHE A 42 -2.84 -10.93 8.37
C PHE A 42 -1.89 -12.04 7.88
N GLN A 43 -0.63 -11.71 7.60
CA GLN A 43 0.34 -12.67 7.07
C GLN A 43 0.72 -13.80 8.04
N ILE A 44 0.51 -13.60 9.34
CA ILE A 44 0.82 -14.60 10.37
C ILE A 44 -0.43 -15.22 11.00
N ALA A 45 -1.62 -14.84 10.54
CA ALA A 45 -2.87 -15.34 11.09
C ALA A 45 -3.09 -16.82 10.77
N ASP A 46 -3.57 -17.57 11.77
CA ASP A 46 -3.97 -18.96 11.58
C ASP A 46 -5.19 -19.05 10.65
N ALA A 47 -5.23 -20.12 9.85
CA ALA A 47 -6.31 -20.37 8.90
C ALA A 47 -7.69 -20.45 9.59
N GLY A 48 -8.73 -20.06 8.85
CA GLY A 48 -10.12 -20.01 9.31
C GLY A 48 -10.49 -18.62 9.83
N ARG A 49 -11.33 -18.58 10.87
CA ARG A 49 -11.93 -17.33 11.40
C ARG A 49 -10.92 -16.22 11.77
N PRO A 50 -9.74 -16.50 12.34
CA PRO A 50 -8.75 -15.45 12.60
C PRO A 50 -8.18 -14.84 11.32
N SER A 51 -7.92 -15.67 10.30
CA SER A 51 -7.47 -15.20 8.99
C SER A 51 -8.52 -14.29 8.33
N GLU A 52 -9.79 -14.68 8.33
CA GLU A 52 -10.88 -13.86 7.77
C GLU A 52 -10.97 -12.49 8.45
N ALA A 53 -10.93 -12.45 9.79
CA ALA A 53 -11.04 -11.20 10.53
C ALA A 53 -9.83 -10.26 10.32
N THR A 54 -8.65 -10.83 10.13
CA THR A 54 -7.42 -10.05 9.86
C THR A 54 -7.32 -9.62 8.39
N GLU A 55 -7.89 -10.39 7.47
CA GLU A 55 -8.09 -9.98 6.08
C GLU A 55 -9.03 -8.78 6.00
N ASP A 56 -10.19 -8.83 6.64
CA ASP A 56 -11.13 -7.70 6.72
C ASP A 56 -10.45 -6.44 7.29
N ALA A 57 -9.68 -6.59 8.37
CA ALA A 57 -8.95 -5.47 8.97
C ALA A 57 -7.87 -4.90 8.02
N MET A 58 -7.17 -5.76 7.28
CA MET A 58 -6.20 -5.35 6.27
C MET A 58 -6.88 -4.62 5.11
N SER A 59 -8.02 -5.11 4.61
CA SER A 59 -8.81 -4.44 3.57
C SER A 59 -9.32 -3.07 4.02
N VAL A 60 -9.83 -2.95 5.25
CA VAL A 60 -10.26 -1.65 5.82
C VAL A 60 -9.08 -0.68 5.90
N ALA A 61 -7.91 -1.13 6.38
CA ALA A 61 -6.72 -0.29 6.43
C ALA A 61 -6.24 0.15 5.04
N LEU A 62 -6.43 -0.70 4.01
CA LEU A 62 -6.10 -0.36 2.62
C LEU A 62 -7.08 0.68 2.05
N GLU A 63 -8.38 0.54 2.31
CA GLU A 63 -9.38 1.53 1.93
C GLU A 63 -9.08 2.90 2.55
N ASP A 64 -8.79 2.93 3.86
CA ASP A 64 -8.40 4.15 4.58
C ASP A 64 -7.11 4.77 4.00
N LEU A 65 -6.11 3.94 3.70
CA LEU A 65 -4.87 4.39 3.04
C LEU A 65 -5.13 5.03 1.68
N LEU A 66 -5.97 4.42 0.84
CA LEU A 66 -6.30 4.94 -0.49
C LEU A 66 -7.09 6.24 -0.42
N ALA A 67 -7.96 6.39 0.60
CA ALA A 67 -8.74 7.60 0.86
C ALA A 67 -7.92 8.73 1.49
N THR A 68 -6.78 8.42 2.12
CA THR A 68 -5.96 9.41 2.82
C THR A 68 -5.28 10.39 1.85
N PRO A 69 -5.44 11.71 2.04
CA PRO A 69 -4.78 12.71 1.21
C PRO A 69 -3.30 12.85 1.58
N CYS A 70 -2.44 13.03 0.58
CA CYS A 70 -1.06 13.43 0.79
C CYS A 70 -1.00 14.94 1.07
N SER A 71 -0.50 15.34 2.24
CA SER A 71 -0.30 16.75 2.60
C SER A 71 1.03 17.31 2.11
N SER A 72 1.92 16.45 1.60
CA SER A 72 3.23 16.83 1.08
C SER A 72 3.64 16.00 -0.14
N HIS A 73 4.59 16.53 -0.93
CA HIS A 73 5.23 15.78 -2.02
C HIS A 73 6.00 14.55 -1.49
N PHE A 74 6.57 14.65 -0.28
CA PHE A 74 7.24 13.52 0.37
C PHE A 74 6.27 12.37 0.64
N GLY A 75 5.10 12.66 1.22
CA GLY A 75 4.07 11.65 1.47
C GLY A 75 3.54 11.03 0.18
N ALA A 76 3.39 11.81 -0.89
CA ALA A 76 3.03 11.27 -2.21
C ALA A 76 4.06 10.25 -2.72
N LEU A 77 5.36 10.56 -2.64
CA LEU A 77 6.42 9.61 -3.02
C LEU A 77 6.47 8.37 -2.12
N ALA A 78 6.25 8.55 -0.82
CA ALA A 78 6.16 7.43 0.13
C ALA A 78 5.00 6.50 -0.21
N LEU A 79 3.82 7.06 -0.51
CA LEU A 79 2.65 6.30 -0.92
C LEU A 79 2.88 5.58 -2.26
N ILE A 80 3.46 6.23 -3.27
CA ILE A 80 3.82 5.57 -4.54
C ILE A 80 4.71 4.36 -4.28
N ARG A 81 5.75 4.50 -3.45
CA ARG A 81 6.66 3.39 -3.10
C ARG A 81 5.89 2.24 -2.46
N HIS A 82 4.99 2.55 -1.53
CA HIS A 82 4.19 1.55 -0.80
C HIS A 82 3.21 0.82 -1.74
N LEU A 83 2.43 1.55 -2.55
CA LEU A 83 1.51 0.94 -3.52
C LEU A 83 2.23 0.07 -4.54
N ARG A 84 3.40 0.51 -5.03
CA ARG A 84 4.23 -0.31 -5.94
C ARG A 84 4.75 -1.58 -5.28
N TRP A 85 5.04 -1.57 -3.97
CA TRP A 85 5.35 -2.78 -3.22
C TRP A 85 4.12 -3.70 -3.16
N LEU A 86 2.96 -3.17 -2.78
CA LEU A 86 1.71 -3.93 -2.67
C LEU A 86 1.32 -4.60 -4.00
N ILE A 87 1.35 -3.84 -5.10
CA ILE A 87 1.05 -4.34 -6.46
C ILE A 87 1.92 -5.56 -6.81
N ARG A 88 3.21 -5.55 -6.45
CA ARG A 88 4.12 -6.69 -6.69
C ARG A 88 3.84 -7.85 -5.74
N GLU A 89 3.63 -7.57 -4.46
CA GLU A 89 3.43 -8.61 -3.43
C GLU A 89 2.13 -9.39 -3.66
N GLU A 90 1.06 -8.71 -4.06
CA GLU A 90 -0.24 -9.32 -4.35
C GLU A 90 -0.43 -9.75 -5.80
N ALA A 91 0.51 -9.36 -6.68
CA ALA A 91 0.40 -9.50 -8.12
C ALA A 91 -0.91 -8.90 -8.65
N ILE A 92 -1.22 -7.67 -8.22
CA ILE A 92 -2.40 -6.91 -8.66
C ILE A 92 -2.25 -6.60 -10.14
N THR A 93 -3.23 -7.01 -10.94
CA THR A 93 -3.28 -6.75 -12.38
C THR A 93 -4.54 -5.98 -12.73
N ALA A 94 -4.51 -5.29 -13.88
CA ALA A 94 -5.67 -4.57 -14.40
C ALA A 94 -6.86 -5.51 -14.72
N ASP A 95 -6.58 -6.78 -14.96
CA ASP A 95 -7.57 -7.80 -15.32
C ASP A 95 -8.23 -8.45 -14.10
N ALA A 96 -7.83 -8.11 -12.88
CA ALA A 96 -8.46 -8.63 -11.68
C ALA A 96 -9.91 -8.11 -11.54
N ASP A 97 -10.82 -8.98 -11.12
CA ASP A 97 -12.21 -8.62 -10.78
C ASP A 97 -12.35 -7.94 -9.42
N ASP A 98 -11.24 -7.77 -8.70
CA ASP A 98 -11.20 -7.06 -7.43
C ASP A 98 -11.23 -5.54 -7.63
N VAL A 99 -12.23 -4.91 -7.03
CA VAL A 99 -12.42 -3.45 -7.05
C VAL A 99 -11.30 -2.75 -6.31
N LEU A 100 -10.84 -3.31 -5.19
CA LEU A 100 -9.83 -2.67 -4.35
C LEU A 100 -8.46 -2.64 -5.06
N GLY A 101 -8.08 -3.73 -5.71
CA GLY A 101 -6.89 -3.80 -6.57
C GLY A 101 -6.93 -2.78 -7.72
N ARG A 102 -8.09 -2.56 -8.35
CA ARG A 102 -8.23 -1.49 -9.36
C ARG A 102 -8.04 -0.10 -8.77
N LEU A 103 -8.54 0.16 -7.56
CA LEU A 103 -8.33 1.43 -6.87
C LEU A 103 -6.85 1.65 -6.51
N VAL A 104 -6.13 0.60 -6.11
CA VAL A 104 -4.67 0.65 -5.89
C VAL A 104 -3.94 1.09 -7.17
N LEU A 105 -4.25 0.49 -8.31
CA LEU A 105 -3.64 0.82 -9.60
C LEU A 105 -3.94 2.27 -10.03
N VAL A 106 -5.21 2.69 -9.92
CA VAL A 106 -5.61 4.07 -10.27
C VAL A 106 -4.92 5.08 -9.35
N ARG A 107 -4.89 4.82 -8.05
CA ARG A 107 -4.28 5.72 -7.07
C ARG A 107 -2.77 5.86 -7.28
N GLU A 108 -2.08 4.77 -7.60
CA GLU A 108 -0.65 4.80 -7.92
C GLU A 108 -0.37 5.61 -9.19
N ALA A 109 -1.18 5.42 -10.24
CA ALA A 109 -1.04 6.15 -11.50
C ALA A 109 -1.28 7.66 -11.32
N ASP A 110 -2.32 8.04 -10.56
CA ASP A 110 -2.64 9.44 -10.26
C ASP A 110 -1.51 10.12 -9.50
N LEU A 111 -0.95 9.45 -8.49
CA LEU A 111 0.15 9.99 -7.70
C LEU A 111 1.43 10.08 -8.51
N SER A 112 1.72 9.09 -9.36
CA SER A 112 2.90 9.12 -10.26
C SER A 112 2.83 10.31 -11.21
N ARG A 113 1.64 10.57 -11.77
CA ARG A 113 1.40 11.75 -12.63
C ARG A 113 1.54 13.05 -11.85
N PHE A 114 1.01 13.11 -10.63
CA PHE A 114 1.12 14.28 -9.75
C PHE A 114 2.58 14.60 -9.37
N ALA A 115 3.38 13.57 -9.06
CA ALA A 115 4.78 13.70 -8.69
C ALA A 115 5.71 13.98 -9.88
N GLY A 116 5.17 14.02 -11.11
CA GLY A 116 5.98 14.10 -12.33
C GLY A 116 6.91 12.89 -12.50
N SER A 117 6.58 11.78 -11.83
CA SER A 117 7.36 10.55 -11.81
C SER A 117 6.78 9.54 -12.79
N ASP A 118 6.74 9.89 -14.07
CA ASP A 118 6.64 8.91 -15.15
C ASP A 118 7.95 8.09 -15.30
N LEU A 119 8.89 8.26 -14.36
CA LEU A 119 10.14 7.52 -14.29
C LEU A 119 9.92 6.06 -13.85
N PRO A 120 10.66 5.12 -14.45
CA PRO A 120 10.67 3.72 -14.04
C PRO A 120 10.94 3.54 -12.53
N PRO A 121 10.36 2.51 -11.88
CA PRO A 121 10.42 2.32 -10.43
C PRO A 121 11.81 2.24 -9.81
N ASP A 122 12.82 1.84 -10.59
CA ASP A 122 14.22 1.72 -10.15
C ASP A 122 14.95 3.06 -10.02
N LEU A 123 14.33 4.16 -10.46
CA LEU A 123 14.96 5.50 -10.51
C LEU A 123 14.28 6.51 -9.58
N LEU A 124 13.37 6.08 -8.70
CA LEU A 124 12.78 7.00 -7.74
C LEU A 124 13.82 7.39 -6.68
N PRO A 125 14.11 8.70 -6.51
CA PRO A 125 15.05 9.15 -5.50
C PRO A 125 14.54 8.79 -4.10
N VAL A 126 15.41 8.19 -3.29
CA VAL A 126 15.14 8.00 -1.86
C VAL A 126 15.06 9.40 -1.25
N ALA A 127 13.85 9.81 -0.87
CA ALA A 127 13.64 11.10 -0.26
C ALA A 127 14.18 11.09 1.17
N SER A 128 15.15 11.96 1.45
CA SER A 128 15.63 12.21 2.81
C SER A 128 14.60 13.04 3.57
N PRO A 129 14.35 12.78 4.87
CA PRO A 129 13.43 13.58 5.69
C PRO A 129 13.80 15.08 5.80
N LEU A 130 14.96 15.48 5.28
CA LEU A 130 15.45 16.87 5.23
C LEU A 130 15.13 17.60 3.91
N GLY A 131 14.31 17.04 3.02
CA GLY A 131 13.85 17.74 1.80
C GLY A 131 14.94 17.97 0.74
N ARG A 132 16.06 17.27 0.82
CA ARG A 132 17.10 17.28 -0.23
C ARG A 132 16.92 16.07 -1.15
N PHE A 133 16.76 16.35 -2.44
CA PHE A 133 16.85 15.34 -3.49
C PHE A 133 18.33 14.92 -3.64
N ALA A 134 18.64 13.67 -3.31
CA ALA A 134 19.92 13.09 -3.68
C ALA A 134 19.95 12.90 -5.21
N PRO A 135 21.08 13.18 -5.89
CA PRO A 135 21.19 12.94 -7.32
C PRO A 135 21.06 11.43 -7.62
N PRO A 136 20.58 11.08 -8.83
CA PRO A 136 20.44 9.68 -9.24
C PRO A 136 21.81 9.00 -9.19
N VAL A 137 21.93 7.94 -8.39
CA VAL A 137 23.10 7.07 -8.38
C VAL A 137 23.04 6.23 -9.66
N VAL A 138 23.95 6.49 -10.59
CA VAL A 138 24.16 5.63 -11.76
C VAL A 138 24.67 4.27 -11.27
N PRO A 139 23.97 3.14 -11.54
CA PRO A 139 24.42 1.83 -11.08
C PRO A 139 25.68 1.38 -11.82
N GLY A 140 26.83 1.45 -11.15
CA GLY A 140 27.95 0.56 -11.46
C GLY A 140 27.71 -0.79 -10.79
N LEU A 141 27.50 -1.84 -11.59
CA LEU A 141 27.31 -3.24 -11.17
C LEU A 141 28.67 -3.94 -10.89
N PRO A 142 28.83 -5.01 -10.07
CA PRO A 142 28.23 -5.45 -8.77
C PRO A 142 29.32 -5.86 -7.72
N PRO A 143 29.07 -6.60 -6.59
CA PRO A 143 28.60 -8.01 -6.55
C PRO A 143 27.36 -8.24 -5.66
N ALA A 144 26.77 -9.42 -5.88
CA ALA A 144 25.58 -9.97 -5.26
C ALA A 144 25.45 -9.81 -3.73
N LEU A 145 24.30 -9.30 -3.30
CA LEU A 145 23.68 -9.65 -2.02
C LEU A 145 22.26 -10.11 -2.32
N THR A 146 22.11 -11.43 -2.36
CA THR A 146 20.84 -12.14 -2.32
C THR A 146 20.07 -11.70 -1.07
N ALA A 147 19.07 -10.83 -1.25
CA ALA A 147 17.93 -10.78 -0.34
C ALA A 147 17.09 -12.05 -0.58
N PRO A 148 16.52 -12.70 0.45
CA PRO A 148 15.62 -13.81 0.26
C PRO A 148 14.34 -13.27 -0.37
N GLN A 149 14.27 -13.35 -1.69
CA GLN A 149 13.06 -13.10 -2.47
C GLN A 149 12.14 -14.28 -2.21
N GLY A 150 11.28 -14.16 -1.20
CA GLY A 150 10.26 -15.15 -0.91
C GLY A 150 9.36 -15.30 -2.12
N ASP A 151 9.26 -16.53 -2.64
CA ASP A 151 8.60 -16.81 -3.90
C ASP A 151 7.07 -16.61 -3.75
N PRO A 152 6.46 -15.58 -4.37
CA PRO A 152 5.05 -15.23 -4.15
C PRO A 152 4.10 -16.36 -4.61
N ILE A 153 4.57 -17.20 -5.55
CA ILE A 153 3.83 -18.34 -6.07
C ILE A 153 3.65 -19.42 -5.00
N LEU A 154 4.69 -19.69 -4.21
CA LEU A 154 4.65 -20.70 -3.14
C LEU A 154 3.66 -20.29 -2.03
N ARG A 155 3.58 -19.00 -1.69
CA ARG A 155 2.60 -18.48 -0.73
C ARG A 155 1.16 -18.62 -1.25
N ARG A 156 0.92 -18.37 -2.53
CA ARG A 156 -0.41 -18.54 -3.16
C ARG A 156 -0.84 -20.02 -3.19
N VAL A 157 0.08 -20.94 -3.48
CA VAL A 157 -0.18 -22.39 -3.46
C VAL A 157 -0.49 -22.87 -2.04
N LEU A 158 0.26 -22.40 -1.04
CA LEU A 158 0.01 -22.71 0.37
C LEU A 158 -1.34 -22.15 0.87
N ARG A 159 -1.76 -20.96 0.41
CA ARG A 159 -3.09 -20.41 0.73
C ARG A 159 -4.23 -21.15 0.02
N ALA A 160 -4.06 -21.51 -1.27
CA ALA A 160 -5.04 -22.30 -2.01
C ALA A 160 -5.27 -23.69 -1.39
N SER A 161 -4.25 -24.27 -0.73
CA SER A 161 -4.43 -25.53 0.01
C SER A 161 -5.29 -25.39 1.28
N GLY A 162 -5.41 -24.19 1.87
CA GLY A 162 -6.34 -23.94 2.98
C GLY A 162 -7.81 -23.98 2.55
N LEU A 163 -8.12 -23.40 1.39
CA LEU A 163 -9.47 -23.41 0.79
C LEU A 163 -9.90 -24.79 0.27
N ALA A 164 -8.96 -25.66 -0.09
CA ALA A 164 -9.28 -27.03 -0.50
C ALA A 164 -9.95 -27.85 0.63
N GLY A 165 -9.67 -27.54 1.90
CA GLY A 165 -10.25 -28.24 3.06
C GLY A 165 -11.77 -28.05 3.19
N GLU A 166 -12.30 -26.87 2.89
CA GLU A 166 -13.74 -26.57 3.04
C GLU A 166 -14.62 -27.20 1.96
N ILE A 167 -14.09 -27.34 0.73
CA ILE A 167 -14.83 -27.99 -0.36
C ILE A 167 -15.00 -29.48 -0.06
N PHE A 168 -13.97 -30.16 0.45
CA PHE A 168 -14.07 -31.57 0.83
C PHE A 168 -15.02 -31.80 2.01
N ALA A 169 -15.04 -30.90 3.01
CA ALA A 169 -15.98 -30.99 4.12
C ALA A 169 -17.44 -30.86 3.64
N THR A 170 -17.72 -29.91 2.76
CA THR A 170 -19.07 -29.68 2.21
C THR A 170 -19.55 -30.86 1.37
N ILE A 171 -18.68 -31.43 0.51
CA ILE A 171 -19.00 -32.61 -0.30
C ILE A 171 -19.21 -33.85 0.59
N ALA A 172 -18.41 -34.02 1.64
CA ALA A 172 -18.56 -35.16 2.57
C ALA A 172 -19.89 -35.09 3.36
N ILE A 173 -20.34 -33.91 3.76
CA ILE A 173 -21.62 -33.73 4.46
C ILE A 173 -22.81 -34.02 3.52
N ILE A 174 -22.78 -33.50 2.29
CA ILE A 174 -23.86 -33.73 1.31
C ILE A 174 -23.90 -35.19 0.85
N GLY A 175 -22.73 -35.79 0.57
CA GLY A 175 -22.63 -37.20 0.20
C GLY A 175 -23.03 -38.15 1.32
N GLY A 176 -22.60 -37.89 2.56
CA GLY A 176 -22.97 -38.69 3.73
C GLY A 176 -24.47 -38.62 4.04
N GLY A 177 -25.08 -37.43 3.92
CA GLY A 177 -26.52 -37.24 4.11
C GLY A 177 -27.37 -38.00 3.08
N ALA A 178 -26.97 -38.00 1.80
CA ALA A 178 -27.68 -38.72 0.74
C ALA A 178 -27.66 -40.24 0.95
N VAL A 179 -26.53 -40.81 1.39
CA VAL A 179 -26.41 -42.24 1.67
C VAL A 179 -27.24 -42.66 2.88
N LEU A 180 -27.20 -41.88 3.98
CA LEU A 180 -28.00 -42.15 5.17
C LEU A 180 -29.51 -42.07 4.89
N THR A 181 -29.94 -41.11 4.08
CA THR A 181 -31.36 -40.96 3.71
C THR A 181 -31.83 -42.13 2.84
N GLY A 182 -31.00 -42.60 1.89
CA GLY A 182 -31.31 -43.78 1.08
C GLY A 182 -31.38 -45.09 1.89
N LEU A 183 -30.50 -45.24 2.88
CA LEU A 183 -30.50 -46.40 3.79
C LEU A 183 -31.74 -46.42 4.71
N ALA A 184 -32.19 -45.25 5.18
CA ALA A 184 -33.38 -45.12 5.99
C ALA A 184 -34.69 -45.47 5.25
N THR A 185 -34.73 -45.33 3.92
CA THR A 185 -35.88 -45.76 3.11
C THR A 185 -35.91 -47.26 2.77
N LEU A 186 -34.84 -47.99 3.08
CA LEU A 186 -34.72 -49.43 2.79
C LEU A 186 -34.96 -50.33 4.01
N LEU A 187 -35.10 -49.75 5.21
CA LEU A 187 -35.48 -50.42 6.46
C LEU A 187 -36.96 -50.17 6.78
#